data_AF-A0A7C4WY01-F1
#
_entry.id   AF-A0A7C4WY01-F1
#
_cell.length_a   1.000
_cell.length_b   1.000
_cell.length_c   1.000
_cell.angle_alpha   90.00
_cell.angle_beta   90.00
_cell.angle_gamma   90.00
#
_symmetry.space_group_name_H-M   'P 1'
#
loop_
_entity.id
_entity.type
_entity.pdbx_description
1 polymer ?
#
loop_
_entity_poly.entity_id
_entity_poly.type
_entity_poly.pdbx_seq_one_letter_code
_entity_poly.pdbx_strand_id
1 'polypeptide(L)'
;MGMKVWWVTLDAEQDRGEPGCYEFQEQTFRVWIEHLGPGRFVITTQALSPHGSSSPARHLESFIQRCLDQIRCGEIRPTRSIVWF
;
A
#
# COMPACT_ATOMS: atom_id res chain seq x y z
N MET A 1 -3.63 -5.61 19.11
CA MET A 1 -3.15 -4.75 18.02
C MET A 1 -3.59 -5.42 16.71
N GLY A 2 -4.42 -4.77 15.90
CA GLY A 2 -5.04 -5.40 14.73
C GLY A 2 -4.21 -5.20 13.46
N MET A 3 -4.00 -6.28 12.71
CA MET A 3 -3.32 -6.29 11.42
C MET A 3 -4.32 -6.74 10.35
N LYS A 4 -4.30 -6.11 9.17
CA LYS A 4 -5.11 -6.51 8.01
C LYS A 4 -4.23 -6.65 6.79
N VAL A 5 -4.59 -7.61 5.93
CA VAL A 5 -3.89 -7.89 4.67
C VAL A 5 -4.91 -7.91 3.54
N TRP A 6 -4.58 -7.27 2.42
CA TRP A 6 -5.39 -7.28 1.20
C TRP A 6 -4.53 -7.65 -0.01
N TRP A 7 -5.14 -8.43 -0.90
CA TRP A 7 -4.63 -8.71 -2.23
C TRP A 7 -5.37 -7.85 -3.23
N VAL A 8 -4.63 -7.03 -3.97
CA VAL A 8 -5.20 -6.11 -4.95
C VAL A 8 -4.58 -6.39 -6.30
N THR A 9 -5.46 -6.56 -7.30
CA THR A 9 -5.08 -6.66 -8.71
C THR A 9 -5.64 -5.46 -9.45
N LEU A 10 -4.78 -4.74 -10.15
CA LEU A 10 -5.10 -3.57 -10.97
C LEU A 10 -4.66 -3.84 -12.41
N ASP A 11 -5.07 -2.97 -13.33
CA ASP A 11 -4.69 -3.06 -14.74
C ASP A 11 -3.17 -2.88 -14.91
N ALA A 12 -2.52 -3.92 -15.44
CA ALA A 12 -1.08 -4.00 -15.62
C ALA A 12 -0.56 -3.06 -16.72
N GLU A 13 -1.37 -2.69 -17.71
CA GLU A 13 -0.90 -1.83 -18.81
C GLU A 13 -0.63 -0.39 -18.36
N GLN A 14 -1.29 0.02 -17.28
CA GLN A 14 -1.14 1.35 -16.70
C GLN A 14 -0.13 1.37 -15.54
N ASP A 15 0.46 0.23 -15.19
CA ASP A 15 1.42 0.12 -14.11
C ASP A 15 2.85 0.38 -14.61
N ARG A 16 3.39 1.51 -14.20
CA ARG A 16 4.76 1.96 -14.49
C ARG A 16 5.62 1.96 -13.23
N GLY A 17 5.08 1.47 -12.11
CA GLY A 17 5.77 1.42 -10.83
C GLY A 17 6.91 0.43 -10.82
N GLU A 18 7.92 0.69 -9.99
CA GLU A 18 8.99 -0.28 -9.75
C GLU A 18 8.50 -1.37 -8.77
N PRO A 19 8.84 -2.65 -9.00
CA PRO A 19 8.54 -3.69 -8.03
C PRO A 19 9.35 -3.49 -6.75
N GLY A 20 8.72 -3.69 -5.59
CA GLY A 20 9.36 -3.46 -4.30
C GLY A 20 8.39 -3.27 -3.16
N CYS A 21 8.94 -3.06 -1.97
CA CYS A 21 8.20 -2.74 -0.76
C CYS A 21 8.19 -1.23 -0.53
N TYR A 22 7.00 -0.69 -0.34
CA TYR A 22 6.72 0.71 -0.02
C TYR A 22 6.18 0.79 1.40
N GLU A 23 6.73 1.69 2.21
CA GLU A 23 6.25 1.93 3.57
C GLU A 23 5.67 3.34 3.70
N PHE A 24 4.47 3.43 4.25
CA PHE A 24 3.80 4.69 4.56
C PHE A 24 3.31 4.68 6.00
N GLN A 25 3.42 5.83 6.66
CA GLN A 25 2.95 5.98 8.02
C GLN A 25 2.08 7.23 8.13
N GLU A 26 0.88 7.03 8.67
CA GLU A 26 -0.03 8.08 9.11
C GLU A 26 -0.10 8.08 10.64
N GLN A 27 -0.73 9.10 11.21
CA GLN A 27 -0.84 9.24 12.68
C GLN A 27 -1.54 8.05 13.36
N THR A 28 -2.44 7.37 12.65
CA THR A 28 -3.32 6.33 13.22
C THR A 28 -3.05 4.93 12.69
N PHE A 29 -2.30 4.78 11.59
CA PHE A 29 -1.97 3.49 10.99
C PHE A 29 -0.66 3.54 10.22
N ARG A 30 -0.07 2.36 10.04
CA ARG A 30 1.03 2.11 9.12
C ARG A 30 0.57 1.21 7.98
N VAL A 31 1.04 1.47 6.77
CA VAL A 31 0.74 0.71 5.55
C VAL A 31 2.05 0.25 4.92
N TRP A 32 2.13 -1.04 4.60
CA TRP A 32 3.15 -1.59 3.73
C TRP A 32 2.48 -2.08 2.46
N ILE A 33 3.03 -1.68 1.31
CA ILE A 33 2.56 -2.13 0.00
C ILE A 33 3.70 -2.85 -0.69
N GLU A 34 3.52 -4.13 -0.95
CA GLU A 34 4.43 -4.92 -1.76
C GLU A 34 3.91 -4.94 -3.19
N HIS A 35 4.65 -4.30 -4.09
CA HIS A 35 4.42 -4.38 -5.53
C HIS A 35 5.15 -5.61 -6.08
N LEU A 36 4.39 -6.65 -6.44
CA LEU A 36 4.90 -7.95 -6.85
C LEU A 36 5.15 -8.06 -8.37
N GLY A 37 5.12 -6.93 -9.07
CA GLY A 37 5.12 -6.83 -10.54
C GLY A 37 3.76 -6.41 -11.08
N PRO A 38 3.66 -6.20 -12.41
CA PRO A 38 2.63 -5.34 -13.01
C PRO A 38 1.22 -5.63 -12.53
N GLY A 39 0.58 -4.64 -11.92
CA GLY A 39 -0.80 -4.68 -11.45
C GLY A 39 -1.02 -5.48 -10.17
N ARG A 40 -0.01 -6.09 -9.56
CA ARG A 40 -0.16 -7.02 -8.42
C ARG A 40 0.39 -6.43 -7.14
N PHE A 41 -0.49 -6.22 -6.16
CA PHE A 41 -0.14 -5.59 -4.90
C PHE A 41 -0.62 -6.41 -3.71
N VAL A 42 0.22 -6.50 -2.68
CA VAL A 42 -0.16 -6.95 -1.33
C VAL A 42 -0.06 -5.76 -0.41
N ILE A 43 -1.14 -5.49 0.31
CA ILE A 43 -1.22 -4.35 1.22
C ILE A 43 -1.41 -4.88 2.62
N THR A 44 -0.48 -4.53 3.49
CA THR A 44 -0.53 -4.85 4.92
C THR A 44 -0.75 -3.57 5.70
N THR A 45 -1.67 -3.58 6.66
CA THR A 45 -1.89 -2.44 7.54
C THR A 45 -1.87 -2.82 9.00
N GLN A 46 -1.40 -1.87 9.81
CA GLN A 46 -1.35 -1.97 11.25
C GLN A 46 -1.92 -0.71 11.87
N ALA A 47 -2.90 -0.85 12.75
CA ALA A 47 -3.39 0.27 13.56
C ALA A 47 -2.37 0.63 14.64
N LEU A 48 -2.05 1.92 14.77
CA LEU A 48 -1.07 2.44 15.72
C LEU A 48 -1.70 2.94 17.03
N SER A 49 -3.00 3.28 17.04
CA SER A 49 -3.71 3.73 18.24
C SER A 49 -4.83 2.76 18.65
N PRO A 50 -4.96 2.41 19.94
CA PRO A 50 -6.06 1.60 20.46
C PRO A 50 -7.37 2.39 20.64
N HIS A 51 -7.34 3.72 20.59
CA HIS A 51 -8.55 4.54 20.67
C HIS A 51 -9.19 4.67 19.29
N GLY A 52 -10.15 3.78 19.04
CA GLY A 52 -11.01 3.82 17.87
C GLY A 52 -11.72 5.17 17.76
N SER A 53 -11.29 6.01 16.83
CA SER A 53 -12.22 6.93 16.20
C SER A 53 -13.00 6.12 15.17
N SER A 54 -14.32 6.22 15.25
CA SER A 54 -15.33 5.49 14.46
C SER A 54 -15.37 5.87 12.97
N SER A 55 -14.29 6.43 12.42
CA SER A 55 -14.14 6.76 11.00
C SER A 55 -12.98 6.06 10.24
N PRO A 56 -12.52 4.84 10.59
CA PRO A 56 -11.18 4.43 10.18
C PRO A 56 -11.14 3.72 8.82
N ALA A 57 -12.25 3.14 8.34
CA ALA A 57 -12.23 2.30 7.14
C ALA A 57 -12.16 3.12 5.84
N ARG A 58 -13.06 4.10 5.67
CA ARG A 58 -13.09 4.93 4.45
C ARG A 58 -11.83 5.76 4.28
N HIS A 59 -11.31 6.33 5.37
CA HIS A 59 -10.06 7.09 5.33
C HIS A 59 -8.87 6.21 4.94
N LEU A 60 -8.80 4.99 5.49
CA LEU A 60 -7.75 4.03 5.16
C LEU A 60 -7.84 3.57 3.69
N GLU A 61 -9.03 3.26 3.19
CA GLU A 61 -9.26 2.88 1.79
C GLU A 61 -8.86 4.01 0.84
N SER A 62 -9.29 5.25 1.10
CA SER A 62 -8.89 6.41 0.29
C SER A 62 -7.40 6.69 0.35
N PHE A 63 -6.75 6.43 1.49
CA PHE A 63 -5.29 6.54 1.61
C PHE A 63 -4.58 5.46 0.78
N ILE A 64 -4.97 4.21 0.92
CA ILE A 64 -4.42 3.08 0.16
C ILE A 64 -4.57 3.32 -1.34
N GLN A 65 -5.74 3.77 -1.79
CA GLN A 65 -5.98 4.05 -3.21
C GLN A 65 -4.99 5.10 -3.75
N ARG A 66 -4.80 6.21 -3.00
CA ARG A 66 -3.81 7.23 -3.38
C ARG A 66 -2.40 6.67 -3.44
N CYS A 67 -2.00 5.85 -2.47
CA CYS A 67 -0.68 5.21 -2.50
C CYS A 67 -0.53 4.30 -3.72
N LEU A 68 -1.53 3.48 -4.05
CA LEU A 68 -1.50 2.61 -5.24
C LEU A 68 -1.39 3.42 -6.53
N ASP A 69 -2.11 4.54 -6.65
CA ASP A 69 -2.02 5.42 -7.81
C ASP A 69 -0.62 6.02 -7.95
N GLN A 70 -0.02 6.51 -6.86
CA GLN A 70 1.36 7.03 -6.87
C GLN A 70 2.39 5.96 -7.25
N ILE A 71 2.24 4.73 -6.74
CA ILE A 71 3.12 3.61 -7.10
C ILE A 71 2.97 3.31 -8.59
N ARG A 72 1.74 3.13 -9.09
CA ARG A 72 1.46 2.79 -10.49
C ARG A 72 1.92 3.86 -11.47
N CYS A 73 1.82 5.13 -11.11
CA CYS A 73 2.33 6.23 -11.92
C CYS A 73 3.87 6.33 -11.90
N GLY A 74 4.55 5.56 -11.05
CA GLY A 74 6.02 5.62 -10.88
C GLY A 74 6.48 6.88 -10.17
N GLU A 75 5.61 7.56 -9.42
CA GLU A 75 5.91 8.83 -8.73
C GLU A 75 6.79 8.63 -7.51
N ILE A 76 6.77 7.42 -6.96
CA ILE A 76 7.52 7.04 -5.76
C ILE A 76 8.33 5.78 -6.00
N ARG A 77 9.51 5.75 -5.39
CA ARG A 77 10.40 4.59 -5.42
C ARG A 77 10.20 3.69 -4.20
N PRO A 78 10.41 2.38 -4.33
CA PRO A 78 10.28 1.47 -3.22
C PRO A 78 11.34 1.77 -2.16
N THR A 79 10.97 1.62 -0.89
CA THR A 79 11.91 1.68 0.24
C THR A 79 12.89 0.50 0.19
N ARG A 80 12.45 -0.63 -0.36
CA ARG A 80 13.28 -1.80 -0.65
C ARG A 80 12.87 -2.40 -1.99
N SER A 81 13.79 -2.46 -2.95
CA SER A 81 13.55 -3.12 -4.23
C SER A 81 13.45 -4.64 -4.05
N ILE A 82 12.53 -5.26 -4.79
CA ILE A 82 12.44 -6.71 -4.89
C ILE A 82 13.00 -7.10 -6.25
N VAL A 83 14.08 -7.88 -6.25
CA VAL A 83 14.64 -8.47 -7.48
C VAL A 83 14.02 -9.85 -7.66
N TRP A 84 13.26 -10.02 -8.73
CA TRP A 84 12.73 -11.32 -9.13
C TRP A 84 13.80 -12.04 -9.97
N PHE A 85 14.18 -13.26 -9.56
CA PHE A 85 15.06 -14.16 -10.32
C PHE A 85 14.25 -15.14 -11.14
#